data_AF-A0A6L8MGH6-F1
#
_entry.id   AF-A0A6L8MGH6-F1
#
_cell.length_a   1.000
_cell.length_b   1.000
_cell.length_c   1.000
_cell.angle_alpha   90.00
_cell.angle_beta   90.00
_cell.angle_gamma   90.00
#
_symmetry.space_group_name_H-M   'P 1'
#
loop_
_entity.id
_entity.type
_entity.pdbx_description
1 polymer ?
#
loop_
_entity_poly.entity_id
_entity_poly.type
_entity_poly.pdbx_seq_one_letter_code
_entity_poly.pdbx_strand_id
1 'polypeptide(L)'
;MELFNKSGVLISALLVSVGALIACQAQEDAIPSSTVIEAAAMQMGPAGQPAAERRLQEWADQGSPVAQRELALRYLSHPDKRREALQLFERAASAGDAQAAVGLVGMEREGVAITGGTALNAGRIIKEAATANYIAR
;
A
#
# COMPACT_ATOMS: atom_id res chain seq x y z
N MET A 1 -23.44 -52.64 13.28
CA MET A 1 -23.75 -51.20 13.15
C MET A 1 -22.51 -50.31 13.35
N GLU A 2 -21.32 -50.72 12.89
CA GLU A 2 -20.08 -49.94 13.12
C GLU A 2 -19.54 -49.22 11.87
N LEU A 3 -19.98 -49.60 10.67
CA LEU A 3 -19.52 -48.96 9.43
C LEU A 3 -20.06 -47.54 9.27
N PHE A 4 -21.33 -47.28 9.64
CA PHE A 4 -21.93 -45.94 9.50
C PHE A 4 -21.28 -44.88 10.40
N ASN A 5 -20.78 -45.27 11.58
CA ASN A 5 -20.08 -44.37 12.49
C ASN A 5 -18.70 -43.96 11.93
N LYS A 6 -17.96 -44.92 11.35
CA LYS A 6 -16.64 -44.66 10.76
C LYS A 6 -16.75 -43.77 9.51
N SER A 7 -17.74 -44.01 8.65
CA SER A 7 -17.98 -43.21 7.44
C SER A 7 -18.37 -41.77 7.77
N GLY A 8 -19.21 -41.54 8.79
CA GLY A 8 -19.59 -40.19 9.23
C GLY A 8 -18.44 -39.39 9.83
N VAL A 9 -17.55 -40.04 10.58
CA VAL A 9 -16.33 -39.44 11.13
C VAL A 9 -15.33 -39.06 10.02
N LEU A 10 -15.21 -39.88 8.98
CA LEU A 10 -14.33 -39.58 7.84
C LEU A 10 -14.84 -38.39 7.01
N ILE A 11 -16.14 -38.30 6.77
CA ILE A 11 -16.75 -37.19 6.00
C ILE A 11 -16.63 -35.88 6.78
N SER A 12 -16.87 -35.90 8.10
CA SER A 12 -16.73 -34.72 8.95
C SER A 12 -15.27 -34.27 9.09
N ALA A 13 -14.33 -35.20 9.23
CA ALA A 13 -12.89 -34.88 9.23
C ALA A 13 -12.43 -34.27 7.90
N LEU A 14 -12.96 -34.77 6.77
CA LEU A 14 -12.66 -34.22 5.44
C LEU A 14 -13.22 -32.80 5.28
N LEU A 15 -14.46 -32.55 5.73
CA LEU A 15 -15.06 -31.21 5.66
C LEU A 15 -14.33 -30.20 6.56
N VAL A 16 -13.90 -30.60 7.75
CA VAL A 16 -13.11 -29.74 8.66
C VAL A 16 -11.75 -29.40 8.06
N SER A 17 -11.07 -30.38 7.45
CA SER A 17 -9.75 -30.15 6.83
C SER A 17 -9.85 -29.31 5.56
N VAL A 18 -10.87 -29.50 4.73
CA VAL A 18 -11.15 -28.62 3.57
C VAL A 18 -11.51 -27.20 4.02
N GLY A 19 -12.34 -27.05 5.07
CA GLY A 19 -12.67 -25.75 5.65
C GLY A 19 -11.44 -25.00 6.21
N ALA A 20 -10.52 -25.71 6.85
CA ALA A 20 -9.26 -25.14 7.34
C ALA A 20 -8.33 -24.68 6.21
N LEU A 21 -8.28 -25.41 5.09
CA LEU A 21 -7.50 -25.02 3.93
C LEU A 21 -8.06 -23.78 3.23
N ILE A 22 -9.39 -23.62 3.16
CA ILE A 22 -10.03 -22.42 2.60
C ILE A 22 -9.76 -21.19 3.49
N ALA A 23 -9.74 -21.35 4.81
CA ALA A 23 -9.44 -20.27 5.74
C ALA A 23 -7.99 -19.76 5.64
N CYS A 24 -7.02 -20.63 5.34
CA CYS A 24 -5.63 -20.22 5.12
C CYS A 24 -5.45 -19.37 3.85
N GLN A 25 -6.22 -19.64 2.78
CA GLN A 25 -6.11 -18.90 1.53
C GLN A 25 -6.77 -17.51 1.59
N ALA A 26 -7.73 -17.31 2.50
CA ALA A 26 -8.45 -16.04 2.63
C ALA A 26 -7.63 -14.94 3.36
N GLN A 27 -6.44 -15.26 3.87
CA GLN A 27 -5.60 -14.31 4.59
C GLN A 27 -4.72 -13.46 3.65
N GLU A 28 -4.62 -13.80 2.35
CA GLU A 28 -3.79 -13.10 1.37
C GLU A 28 -4.37 -11.75 0.91
N ASP A 29 -5.67 -11.50 1.12
CA ASP A 29 -6.35 -10.26 0.68
C ASP A 29 -6.37 -9.14 1.74
N ALA A 30 -5.75 -9.35 2.91
CA ALA A 30 -5.66 -8.30 3.93
C ALA A 30 -4.44 -7.41 3.70
N ILE A 31 -4.67 -6.10 3.55
CA ILE A 31 -3.60 -5.10 3.57
C ILE A 31 -2.78 -5.29 4.88
N PRO A 32 -1.48 -5.60 4.80
CA PRO A 32 -0.68 -5.85 5.99
C PRO A 32 -0.40 -4.54 6.75
N SER A 33 0.07 -4.66 8.00
CA SER A 33 0.39 -3.49 8.82
C SER A 33 1.48 -2.62 8.18
N SER A 34 1.49 -1.32 8.53
CA SER A 34 2.51 -0.35 8.06
C SER A 34 3.94 -0.88 8.21
N THR A 35 4.23 -1.52 9.34
CA THR A 35 5.56 -2.08 9.63
C THR A 35 5.97 -3.20 8.67
N VAL A 36 5.03 -4.04 8.26
CA VAL A 36 5.29 -5.12 7.29
C VAL A 36 5.52 -4.54 5.90
N ILE A 37 4.73 -3.52 5.52
CA ILE A 37 4.88 -2.83 4.24
C ILE A 37 6.24 -2.14 4.15
N GLU A 38 6.62 -1.39 5.20
CA GLU A 38 7.92 -0.71 5.28
C GLU A 38 9.08 -1.71 5.31
N ALA A 39 8.97 -2.80 6.06
CA ALA A 39 9.99 -3.85 6.06
C ALA A 39 10.15 -4.53 4.69
N ALA A 40 9.05 -4.75 3.98
CA ALA A 40 9.09 -5.25 2.61
C ALA A 40 9.76 -4.25 1.68
N ALA A 41 9.48 -2.95 1.85
CA ALA A 41 10.15 -1.89 1.11
C ALA A 41 11.66 -1.83 1.41
N MET A 42 12.08 -1.91 2.67
CA MET A 42 13.50 -1.87 3.04
C MET A 42 14.32 -3.03 2.45
N GLN A 43 13.71 -4.21 2.30
CA GLN A 43 14.36 -5.39 1.71
C GLN A 43 14.57 -5.28 0.20
N MET A 44 13.94 -4.31 -0.45
CA MET A 44 14.18 -4.03 -1.86
C MET A 44 15.38 -3.09 -1.96
N GLY A 45 16.57 -3.68 -2.08
CA GLY A 45 17.80 -2.94 -2.33
C GLY A 45 17.76 -2.07 -3.60
N PRO A 46 18.84 -1.33 -3.89
CA PRO A 46 18.87 -0.32 -4.96
C PRO A 46 18.59 -0.86 -6.37
N ALA A 47 18.81 -2.16 -6.61
CA ALA A 47 18.49 -2.81 -7.87
C ALA A 47 16.98 -3.04 -8.10
N GLY A 48 16.15 -2.88 -7.06
CA GLY A 48 14.74 -3.25 -7.08
C GLY A 48 14.58 -4.77 -7.14
N GLN A 49 13.69 -5.33 -6.32
CA GLN A 49 13.24 -6.70 -6.51
C GLN A 49 11.87 -6.64 -7.19
N PRO A 50 11.72 -7.04 -8.47
CA PRO A 50 10.47 -6.88 -9.22
C PRO A 50 9.26 -7.51 -8.52
N ALA A 51 9.47 -8.62 -7.82
CA ALA A 51 8.42 -9.29 -7.04
C ALA A 51 7.95 -8.48 -5.82
N ALA A 52 8.85 -7.72 -5.20
CA ALA A 52 8.50 -6.90 -4.04
C ALA A 52 7.91 -5.54 -4.47
N GLU A 53 8.32 -5.01 -5.63
CA GLU A 53 7.66 -3.84 -6.23
C GLU A 53 6.22 -4.17 -6.60
N ARG A 54 6.00 -5.35 -7.18
CA ARG A 54 4.67 -5.85 -7.49
C ARG A 54 3.78 -5.97 -6.25
N ARG A 55 4.31 -6.50 -5.14
CA ARG A 55 3.58 -6.56 -3.86
C ARG A 55 3.24 -5.17 -3.31
N LEU A 56 4.19 -4.24 -3.36
CA LEU A 56 3.92 -2.85 -2.98
C LEU A 56 2.83 -2.23 -3.85
N GLN A 57 2.83 -2.53 -5.15
CA GLN A 57 1.81 -2.07 -6.07
C GLN A 57 0.44 -2.68 -5.74
N GLU A 58 0.37 -3.98 -5.48
CA GLU A 58 -0.86 -4.65 -5.05
C GLU A 58 -1.44 -4.01 -3.77
N TRP A 59 -0.60 -3.75 -2.75
CA TRP A 59 -1.07 -3.09 -1.52
C TRP A 59 -1.44 -1.61 -1.75
N ALA A 60 -0.75 -0.92 -2.65
CA ALA A 60 -1.07 0.46 -3.01
C ALA A 60 -2.42 0.55 -3.75
N ASP A 61 -2.70 -0.42 -4.62
CA ASP A 61 -3.96 -0.54 -5.37
C ASP A 61 -5.12 -0.95 -4.47
N GLN A 62 -4.85 -1.74 -3.42
CA GLN A 62 -5.81 -2.01 -2.33
C GLN A 62 -6.08 -0.79 -1.44
N GLY A 63 -5.34 0.31 -1.62
CA GLY A 63 -5.59 1.57 -0.94
C GLY A 63 -4.71 1.84 0.29
N SER A 64 -3.64 1.06 0.51
CA SER A 64 -2.71 1.32 1.62
C SER A 64 -1.96 2.65 1.40
N PRO A 65 -2.14 3.67 2.28
CA PRO A 65 -1.43 4.94 2.14
C PRO A 65 0.09 4.77 2.28
N VAL A 66 0.50 3.84 3.14
CA VAL A 66 1.90 3.49 3.38
C VAL A 66 2.51 2.84 2.13
N ALA A 67 1.83 1.88 1.51
CA ALA A 67 2.35 1.25 0.29
C ALA A 67 2.42 2.24 -0.87
N GLN A 68 1.42 3.12 -1.02
CA GLN A 68 1.43 4.21 -1.99
C GLN A 68 2.64 5.13 -1.79
N ARG A 69 2.91 5.53 -0.55
CA ARG A 69 4.09 6.34 -0.18
C ARG A 69 5.40 5.64 -0.51
N GLU A 70 5.57 4.38 -0.08
CA GLU A 70 6.81 3.62 -0.33
C GLU A 70 7.05 3.38 -1.83
N LEU A 71 5.99 3.14 -2.60
CA LEU A 71 6.09 3.01 -4.06
C LEU A 71 6.45 4.35 -4.72
N ALA A 72 5.86 5.46 -4.25
CA ALA A 72 6.18 6.80 -4.74
C ALA A 72 7.65 7.17 -4.52
N LEU A 73 8.20 6.88 -3.33
CA LEU A 73 9.60 7.13 -3.00
C LEU A 73 10.55 6.41 -3.96
N ARG A 74 10.21 5.19 -4.41
CA ARG A 74 11.00 4.47 -5.43
C ARG A 74 10.92 5.12 -6.79
N TYR A 75 9.73 5.60 -7.15
CA TYR A 75 9.48 6.19 -8.46
C TYR A 75 10.15 7.55 -8.59
N LEU A 76 10.45 8.25 -7.49
CA LEU A 76 11.27 9.46 -7.50
C LEU A 76 12.67 9.24 -8.10
N SER A 77 13.28 8.07 -7.87
CA SER A 77 14.58 7.72 -8.44
C SER A 77 14.54 7.46 -9.95
N HIS A 78 13.35 7.41 -10.55
CA HIS A 78 13.13 7.10 -11.96
C HIS A 78 12.45 8.30 -12.65
N PRO A 79 13.17 9.09 -13.45
CA PRO A 79 12.64 10.31 -14.09
C PRO A 79 11.32 10.08 -14.84
N ASP A 80 11.20 8.94 -15.52
CA ASP A 80 10.02 8.59 -16.32
C ASP A 80 8.77 8.32 -15.47
N LYS A 81 8.97 7.85 -14.23
CA LYS A 81 7.90 7.53 -13.27
C LYS A 81 7.57 8.68 -12.32
N ARG A 82 8.19 9.86 -12.49
CA ARG A 82 7.99 11.01 -11.59
C ARG A 82 6.52 11.44 -11.49
N ARG A 83 5.76 11.38 -12.59
CA ARG A 83 4.32 11.70 -12.57
C ARG A 83 3.50 10.68 -11.78
N GLU A 84 3.85 9.41 -11.89
CA GLU A 84 3.21 8.33 -11.11
C GLU A 84 3.53 8.46 -9.62
N ALA A 85 4.77 8.84 -9.28
CA ALA A 85 5.15 9.15 -7.90
C ALA A 85 4.29 10.26 -7.30
N LEU A 86 4.05 11.34 -8.06
CA LEU A 86 3.21 12.45 -7.62
C LEU A 86 1.79 11.96 -7.30
N GLN A 87 1.16 11.20 -8.20
CA GLN A 87 -0.19 10.67 -8.01
C GLN A 87 -0.29 9.70 -6.82
N LEU A 88 0.75 8.90 -6.59
CA LEU A 88 0.82 8.01 -5.44
C LEU A 88 0.90 8.80 -4.12
N PHE A 89 1.73 9.84 -4.06
CA PHE A 89 1.79 10.70 -2.88
C PHE A 89 0.49 11.49 -2.67
N GLU A 90 -0.17 11.98 -3.73
CA GLU A 90 -1.45 12.68 -3.63
C GLU A 90 -2.52 11.78 -3.01
N ARG A 91 -2.61 10.52 -3.45
CA ARG A 91 -3.54 9.52 -2.89
C ARG A 91 -3.23 9.24 -1.42
N ALA A 92 -1.97 8.97 -1.09
CA ALA A 92 -1.55 8.67 0.27
C ALA A 92 -1.77 9.86 1.22
N ALA A 93 -1.42 11.07 0.78
CA ALA A 93 -1.63 12.30 1.55
C ALA A 93 -3.12 12.56 1.77
N SER A 94 -3.95 12.40 0.73
CA SER A 94 -5.41 12.54 0.84
C SER A 94 -6.04 11.54 1.82
N ALA A 95 -5.43 10.36 1.96
CA ALA A 95 -5.81 9.35 2.95
C ALA A 95 -5.22 9.60 4.36
N GLY A 96 -4.53 10.73 4.58
CA GLY A 96 -4.00 11.15 5.88
C GLY A 96 -2.54 10.79 6.16
N ASP A 97 -1.81 10.25 5.18
CA ASP A 97 -0.38 9.97 5.34
C ASP A 97 0.44 11.27 5.34
N ALA A 98 0.90 11.68 6.52
CA ALA A 98 1.67 12.89 6.71
C ALA A 98 3.05 12.85 6.03
N GLN A 99 3.66 11.67 5.90
CA GLN A 99 4.95 11.52 5.22
C GLN A 99 4.80 11.67 3.70
N ALA A 100 3.69 11.19 3.13
CA ALA A 100 3.35 11.44 1.73
C ALA A 100 3.11 12.92 1.45
N ALA A 101 2.44 13.64 2.35
CA ALA A 101 2.28 15.09 2.26
C ALA A 101 3.63 15.82 2.24
N VAL A 102 4.60 15.40 3.06
CA VAL A 102 5.98 15.91 3.02
C VAL A 102 6.66 15.60 1.68
N GLY A 103 6.44 14.39 1.15
CA GLY A 103 6.92 13.99 -0.18
C GLY A 103 6.44 14.91 -1.30
N LEU A 104 5.15 15.29 -1.30
CA LEU A 104 4.59 16.25 -2.26
C LEU A 104 5.30 17.61 -2.20
N VAL A 105 5.54 18.14 -1.00
CA VAL A 105 6.28 19.41 -0.84
C VAL A 105 7.70 19.28 -1.39
N GLY A 106 8.37 18.16 -1.14
CA GLY A 106 9.70 17.88 -1.69
C GLY A 106 9.70 17.92 -3.22
N MET A 107 8.74 17.23 -3.84
CA MET A 107 8.58 17.20 -5.30
C MET A 107 8.24 18.57 -5.90
N GLU A 108 7.40 19.37 -5.22
CA GLU A 108 7.08 20.72 -5.68
C GLU A 108 8.28 21.65 -5.61
N ARG A 109 9.11 21.57 -4.56
CA ARG A 109 10.31 22.41 -4.44
C ARG A 109 11.35 22.07 -5.52
N GLU A 110 11.52 20.79 -5.82
CA GLU A 110 12.36 20.35 -6.94
C GLU A 110 11.75 20.80 -8.27
N GLY A 111 10.44 20.61 -8.47
CA GLY A 111 9.73 21.04 -9.68
C GLY A 111 9.78 22.54 -9.92
N VAL A 112 9.56 23.38 -8.90
CA VAL A 112 9.66 24.84 -8.98
C VAL A 112 11.08 25.28 -9.34
N ALA A 113 12.12 24.58 -8.85
CA ALA A 113 13.50 24.86 -9.25
C ALA A 113 13.75 24.54 -10.73
N ILE A 114 13.01 23.59 -11.32
CA ILE A 114 13.19 23.12 -12.71
C ILE A 114 12.27 23.88 -13.69
N THR A 115 11.04 24.24 -13.29
CA THR A 115 9.99 24.77 -14.20
C THR A 115 9.39 26.12 -13.78
N GLY A 116 9.83 26.72 -12.67
CA GLY A 116 9.50 28.11 -12.32
C GLY A 116 8.04 28.40 -11.94
N GLY A 117 7.14 27.41 -11.83
CA GLY A 117 5.76 27.69 -11.44
C GLY A 117 4.79 26.51 -11.51
N THR A 118 4.78 25.66 -10.49
CA THR A 118 3.71 24.66 -10.23
C THR A 118 3.43 24.50 -8.73
N ALA A 119 3.51 25.59 -7.96
CA ALA A 119 3.51 25.58 -6.48
C ALA A 119 2.11 25.56 -5.80
N LEU A 120 1.02 25.50 -6.55
CA LEU A 120 -0.32 25.82 -6.03
C LEU A 120 -1.16 24.59 -5.63
N ASN A 121 -0.78 23.38 -6.03
CA ASN A 121 -1.66 22.21 -5.89
C ASN A 121 -1.38 21.40 -4.62
N ALA A 122 -0.13 21.14 -4.22
CA ALA A 122 0.15 20.36 -3.01
C ALA A 122 -0.29 21.11 -1.75
N GLY A 123 -0.12 22.44 -1.70
CA GLY A 123 -0.62 23.24 -0.57
C GLY A 123 -2.12 23.06 -0.32
N ARG A 124 -2.92 22.91 -1.38
CA ARG A 124 -4.36 22.60 -1.28
C ARG A 124 -4.60 21.17 -0.79
N ILE A 125 -3.94 20.18 -1.39
CA ILE A 125 -4.07 18.76 -1.00
C ILE A 125 -3.66 18.54 0.46
N ILE A 126 -2.57 19.16 0.91
CA ILE A 126 -2.09 19.06 2.30
C ILE A 126 -3.09 19.71 3.26
N LYS A 127 -3.67 20.85 2.88
CA LYS A 127 -4.72 21.50 3.68
C LYS A 127 -5.95 20.60 3.80
N GLU A 128 -6.41 20.03 2.69
CA GLU A 128 -7.55 19.10 2.65
C GLU A 128 -7.28 17.86 3.51
N ALA A 129 -6.11 17.23 3.36
CA ALA A 129 -5.65 16.10 4.16
C ALA A 129 -5.61 16.41 5.66
N ALA A 130 -5.05 17.57 6.03
CA ALA A 130 -4.98 18.02 7.43
C ALA A 130 -6.38 18.25 8.01
N THR A 131 -7.30 18.85 7.25
CA THR A 131 -8.69 19.05 7.69
C THR A 131 -9.47 17.75 7.80
N ALA A 132 -9.33 16.83 6.83
CA ALA A 132 -10.01 15.54 6.86
C ALA A 132 -9.61 14.72 8.09
N ASN A 133 -8.31 14.74 8.44
CA ASN A 133 -7.80 14.05 9.62
C ASN A 133 -8.24 14.71 10.95
N TYR A 134 -8.45 16.04 10.96
CA TYR A 134 -8.95 16.75 12.14
C TYR A 134 -10.45 16.50 12.43
N ILE A 135 -11.25 16.28 11.39
CA ILE A 135 -12.72 16.10 11.51
C ILE A 135 -13.08 14.65 11.88
N ALA A 136 -12.23 13.67 11.56
CA ALA A 136 -12.47 12.25 11.80
C ALA A 136 -12.12 11.78 13.23
N ARG A 137 -11.89 12.69 14.19
CA ARG A 137 -11.48 12.37 15.57
C ARG A 137 -12.51 12.77 16.61
#